data_AF-A0A929J1R8-F1
#
_entry.id   AF-A0A929J1R8-F1
#
_cell.length_a   1.000
_cell.length_b   1.000
_cell.length_c   1.000
_cell.angle_alpha   90.00
_cell.angle_beta   90.00
_cell.angle_gamma   90.00
#
_symmetry.space_group_name_H-M   'P 1'
#
loop_
_entity.id
_entity.type
_entity.pdbx_description
1 polymer ?
#
loop_
_entity_poly.entity_id
_entity_poly.type
_entity_poly.pdbx_seq_one_letter_code
_entity_poly.pdbx_strand_id
1 'polypeptide(L)' 'MLVSNGRYEGERCSLPPGECPHQAENCIWCNSDGSEHDDSNTQWETSCGGSFILNEGTPESNDIKYCCYCGNSIEQLVES' A
#
# COMPACT_ATOMS: atom_id res chain seq x y z
N MET A 1 -0.88 -6.13 29.60
CA MET A 1 -0.63 -7.53 29.20
C MET A 1 -1.56 -7.82 28.03
N LEU A 2 -0.98 -7.84 26.83
CA LEU A 2 -0.97 -9.02 25.93
C LEU A 2 -2.36 -9.39 25.38
N VAL A 3 -2.64 -9.00 24.14
CA VAL A 3 -3.35 -9.90 23.23
C VAL A 3 -2.40 -10.18 22.07
N SER A 4 -2.01 -11.44 22.02
CA SER A 4 -0.93 -12.00 21.24
C SER A 4 -1.45 -12.47 19.88
N ASN A 5 -0.65 -12.25 18.83
CA ASN A 5 -0.52 -13.08 17.63
C ASN A 5 -1.82 -13.43 16.87
N GLY A 6 -2.23 -12.56 15.95
CA GLY A 6 -3.08 -12.95 14.82
C GLY A 6 -2.24 -13.53 13.69
N ARG A 7 -2.30 -14.85 13.48
CA ARG A 7 -1.81 -15.49 12.25
C ARG A 7 -2.81 -15.17 11.13
N TYR A 8 -2.30 -14.67 10.00
CA TYR A 8 -3.10 -14.39 8.81
C TYR A 8 -3.42 -15.71 8.08
N GLU A 9 -4.43 -16.45 8.55
CA GLU A 9 -5.01 -17.55 7.78
C GLU A 9 -6.26 -17.02 7.06
N GLY A 10 -6.13 -16.75 5.76
CA GLY A 10 -7.16 -16.97 4.72
C GLY A 10 -8.57 -16.38 4.85
N GLU A 11 -8.92 -15.58 5.84
CA GLU A 11 -10.30 -15.14 6.06
C GLU A 11 -10.47 -13.63 5.87
N ARG A 12 -11.22 -13.29 4.83
CA ARG A 12 -11.79 -11.97 4.51
C ARG A 12 -11.97 -11.12 5.78
N CYS A 13 -11.26 -9.99 5.86
CA CYS A 13 -11.23 -9.10 7.03
C CYS A 13 -12.63 -8.91 7.63
N SER A 14 -12.85 -9.45 8.83
CA SER A 14 -14.11 -9.30 9.58
C SER A 14 -14.13 -8.00 10.41
N LEU A 15 -13.44 -6.96 9.95
CA LEU A 15 -13.45 -5.65 10.60
C LEU A 15 -14.78 -4.94 10.29
N PRO A 16 -15.33 -4.18 11.25
CA PRO A 16 -16.58 -3.44 11.03
C PRO A 16 -16.44 -2.44 9.87
N PRO A 17 -17.54 -2.13 9.15
CA PRO A 17 -17.52 -1.12 8.10
C PRO A 17 -17.13 0.23 8.73
N GLY A 18 -15.96 0.76 8.35
CA GLY A 18 -15.39 1.99 8.91
C GLY A 18 -14.02 1.82 9.59
N GLU A 19 -13.61 0.60 9.95
CA GLU A 19 -12.27 0.33 10.56
C GLU A 19 -11.37 -0.49 9.64
N CYS A 20 -11.86 -0.91 8.48
CA CYS A 20 -11.03 -1.48 7.43
C CYS A 20 -10.32 -0.34 6.67
N PRO A 21 -8.98 -0.29 6.60
CA PRO A 21 -8.29 0.66 5.73
C PRO A 21 -8.57 0.44 4.23
N HIS A 22 -9.35 -0.59 3.89
CA HIS A 22 -9.84 -0.91 2.54
C HIS A 22 -11.09 -0.12 2.09
N GLN A 23 -11.70 0.71 2.93
CA GLN A 23 -12.87 1.53 2.53
C GLN A 23 -12.53 2.90 1.96
N ALA A 24 -11.26 3.27 1.87
CA ALA A 24 -10.85 4.48 1.18
C ALA A 24 -11.03 4.30 -0.33
N GLU A 25 -11.66 5.25 -1.02
CA GLU A 25 -11.78 5.21 -2.49
C GLU A 25 -10.39 5.17 -3.17
N ASN A 26 -9.39 5.73 -2.49
CA ASN A 26 -8.00 5.76 -2.92
C ASN A 26 -7.08 5.07 -1.90
N CYS A 27 -6.11 4.32 -2.40
CA CYS A 27 -5.02 3.75 -1.62
C CYS A 27 -3.75 4.57 -1.84
N ILE A 28 -3.23 5.12 -0.76
CA ILE A 28 -2.04 5.96 -0.82
C ILE A 28 -0.82 5.06 -0.91
N TRP A 29 0.03 5.30 -1.90
CA TRP A 29 1.34 4.68 -2.04
C TRP A 29 2.40 5.74 -1.76
N CYS A 30 3.22 5.49 -0.74
CA CYS A 30 4.29 6.38 -0.29
C CYS A 30 5.63 5.68 -0.44
N ASN A 31 6.61 6.35 -1.04
CA ASN A 31 7.98 5.85 -1.12
C ASN A 31 8.67 6.06 0.24
N SER A 32 9.18 4.98 0.85
CA SER A 32 9.90 5.06 2.12
C SER A 32 11.23 5.82 2.03
N ASP A 33 11.81 5.95 0.84
CA ASP A 33 13.08 6.69 0.60
C ASP A 33 12.86 8.22 0.47
N GLY A 34 11.62 8.66 0.26
CA GLY A 34 11.29 10.09 0.11
C GLY A 34 11.91 10.75 -1.14
N SER A 35 12.50 9.97 -2.03
CA SER A 35 13.05 10.43 -3.30
C SER A 35 12.00 10.29 -4.41
N GLU A 36 11.93 11.30 -5.30
CA GLU A 36 11.23 11.20 -6.58
C GLU A 36 11.96 10.27 -7.58
N HIS A 37 13.09 9.70 -7.16
CA HIS A 37 13.94 8.93 -8.05
C HIS A 37 13.44 7.51 -8.26
N ASP A 38 13.56 7.13 -9.52
CA ASP A 38 13.30 5.82 -10.10
C ASP A 38 14.39 4.80 -9.73
N ASP A 39 14.89 4.89 -8.51
CA ASP A 39 16.00 4.06 -8.06
C ASP A 39 15.60 2.59 -8.02
N SER A 40 16.59 1.73 -8.23
CA SER A 40 16.32 0.30 -8.29
C SER A 40 16.04 -0.25 -6.89
N ASN A 41 14.90 -0.92 -6.73
CA ASN A 41 14.39 -1.50 -5.48
C ASN A 41 13.74 -0.49 -4.52
N THR A 42 13.08 0.52 -5.05
CA THR A 42 12.27 1.45 -4.25
C THR A 42 11.10 0.73 -3.57
N GLN A 43 11.02 0.86 -2.25
CA GLN A 43 9.94 0.31 -1.44
C GLN A 43 8.80 1.31 -1.30
N TRP A 44 7.60 0.86 -1.65
CA TRP A 44 6.35 1.60 -1.57
C TRP A 44 5.47 1.00 -0.49
N GLU A 45 5.16 1.79 0.53
CA GLU A 45 4.21 1.42 1.58
C GLU A 45 2.81 1.92 1.22
N THR A 46 1.82 1.07 1.41
CA THR A 46 0.43 1.36 1.05
C THR A 46 -0.40 1.64 2.29
N SER A 47 -1.37 2.58 2.20
CA SER A 47 -2.26 2.90 3.33
C SER A 47 -3.12 1.72 3.78
N CYS A 48 -3.34 0.73 2.92
CA CYS A 48 -4.03 -0.51 3.28
C CYS A 48 -3.15 -1.52 4.04
N GLY A 49 -1.88 -1.21 4.28
CA GLY A 49 -0.93 -2.00 5.06
C GLY A 49 -0.11 -3.02 4.27
N GLY A 50 -0.16 -2.96 2.93
CA GLY A 50 0.74 -3.72 2.06
C GLY A 50 2.03 -2.95 1.76
N SER A 51 3.09 -3.64 1.37
CA SER A 51 4.33 -3.04 0.88
C SER A 51 4.77 -3.69 -0.42
N PHE A 52 5.10 -2.86 -1.41
CA PHE A 52 5.45 -3.28 -2.76
C PHE A 52 6.83 -2.75 -3.14
N ILE A 53 7.66 -3.57 -3.79
CA ILE A 53 8.99 -3.15 -4.23
C ILE A 53 8.94 -2.99 -5.75
N LEU A 54 9.22 -1.78 -6.23
CA LEU A 54 9.42 -1.51 -7.64
C LEU A 54 10.91 -1.60 -7.96
N ASN A 55 11.26 -2.46 -8.92
CA ASN A 55 12.65 -2.65 -9.33
C ASN A 55 13.19 -1.48 -10.16
N GLU A 56 12.28 -0.76 -10.80
CA GLU A 56 12.47 0.42 -11.63
C GLU A 56 11.06 1.03 -11.80
N GLY A 57 10.95 2.34 -11.85
CA GLY A 57 9.70 3.05 -12.05
C GLY A 57 9.07 3.58 -10.76
N THR A 58 8.23 4.60 -10.91
CA THR A 58 7.13 4.89 -9.98
C THR A 58 5.90 4.03 -10.30
N PRO A 59 4.91 3.94 -9.39
CA PRO A 59 3.61 3.31 -9.68
C PRO A 59 2.94 3.91 -10.92
N GLU A 60 3.00 5.23 -11.08
CA GLU A 60 2.47 5.93 -12.27
C GLU A 60 3.19 5.50 -13.55
N SER A 61 4.53 5.44 -13.53
CA SER A 61 5.36 5.06 -14.68
C SER A 61 5.12 3.61 -15.14
N ASN A 62 4.77 2.73 -14.20
CA ASN A 62 4.44 1.32 -14.46
C ASN A 62 2.95 1.08 -14.78
N ASP A 63 2.15 2.13 -15.03
CA ASP A 63 0.70 2.04 -15.27
C ASP A 63 -0.07 1.36 -14.11
N ILE A 64 0.45 1.41 -12.88
CA ILE A 64 -0.18 0.84 -11.69
C ILE A 64 -1.27 1.80 -11.22
N LYS A 65 -2.51 1.54 -11.64
CA LYS A 65 -3.68 2.37 -11.33
C LYS A 65 -4.45 1.91 -10.10
N TYR A 66 -4.28 0.66 -9.69
CA TYR A 66 -5.02 0.04 -8.60
C TYR A 66 -4.07 -0.71 -7.68
N CYS A 67 -4.32 -0.60 -6.38
CA CYS A 67 -3.52 -1.25 -5.36
C CYS A 67 -3.73 -2.77 -5.44
N CYS A 68 -2.64 -3.52 -5.59
CA CYS A 68 -2.67 -4.98 -5.69
C CYS A 68 -3.15 -5.68 -4.41
N TYR A 69 -3.22 -4.96 -3.28
CA TYR A 69 -3.65 -5.50 -2.00
C TYR A 69 -5.14 -5.26 -1.73
N CYS A 70 -5.59 -4.01 -1.86
CA CYS A 70 -6.96 -3.64 -1.53
C CYS A 70 -7.90 -3.48 -2.73
N GLY A 71 -7.37 -3.36 -3.94
CA GLY A 71 -8.14 -3.14 -5.17
C GLY A 71 -8.60 -1.69 -5.41
N ASN A 72 -8.35 -0.77 -4.48
CA ASN A 72 -8.72 0.64 -4.62
C ASN A 72 -7.75 1.38 -5.56
N SER A 73 -8.19 2.50 -6.17
CA SER A 73 -7.33 3.29 -7.04
C SER A 73 -6.14 3.87 -6.29
N ILE A 74 -4.97 3.94 -6.90
CA ILE A 74 -3.77 4.44 -6.23
C ILE A 74 -3.73 5.97 -6.26
N GLU A 75 -3.29 6.56 -5.15
CA GLU A 75 -2.84 7.94 -5.08
C GLU A 75 -1.37 7.94 -4.65
N GLN A 76 -0.48 8.50 -5.47
CA GLN A 76 0.94 8.54 -5.18
C GLN A 76 1.28 9.79 -4.37
N LEU A 77 1.97 9.63 -3.24
CA LEU A 77 2.59 10.73 -2.52
C LEU A 77 4.10 10.68 -2.72
N VAL A 78 4.63 11.72 -3.37
CA VAL A 78 6.05 12.04 -3.43
C VAL A 78 6.26 13.31 -2.62
N GLU A 79 6.95 13.24 -1.49
CA GLU A 79 7.36 14.47 -0.79
C GLU A 79 8.41 15.19 -1.65
N SER A 80 8.16 16.48 -1.91
CA SER A 80 8.94 17.35 -2.82
C SER A 80 10.03 18.14 -2.09
#